data_AF-A0AA96LL47-F1
#
_entry.id   AF-A0AA96LL47-F1
#
_cell.length_a   1.000
_cell.length_b   1.000
_cell.length_c   1.000
_cell.angle_alpha   90.00
_cell.angle_beta   90.00
_cell.angle_gamma   90.00
#
_symmetry.space_group_name_H-M   'P 1'
#
loop_
_entity.id
_entity.type
_entity.pdbx_description
1 polymer ?
#
loop_
_entity_poly.entity_id
_entity_poly.type
_entity_poly.pdbx_seq_one_letter_code
_entity_poly.pdbx_strand_id
1 'polypeptide(L)'
;MNPLVNLLLNENMKIYQRLRTWLLIIGLVLTIICFLIAQQYSVKPTQVADANWKVNMQQQIQNDTQQLNNMNRGPEWKTRITSRINVYQYHIDHNIPPTEETLWGNMLNASSLMIVVTLMTVIIAADSVAGEFTDGTIKLLLIRPSSRSKILLSKYISAFTFSILLFVILFATAFLVSGILHGFKDMSAPYVYASAIQLLMKPAL
;
A
#
# COMPACT_ATOMS: atom_id res chain seq x y z
N MET A 1 21.49 -20.88 -24.69
CA MET A 1 20.84 -20.15 -23.58
C MET A 1 21.71 -20.25 -22.34
N ASN A 2 21.87 -19.17 -21.57
CA ASN A 2 22.74 -19.15 -20.38
C ASN A 2 22.21 -20.15 -19.32
N PRO A 3 23.07 -21.00 -18.73
CA PRO A 3 22.64 -22.02 -17.75
C PRO A 3 21.99 -21.41 -16.50
N LEU A 4 22.38 -20.19 -16.13
CA LEU A 4 21.78 -19.44 -15.03
C LEU A 4 20.32 -19.02 -15.31
N VAL A 5 20.00 -18.65 -16.55
CA VAL A 5 18.64 -18.23 -16.92
C VAL A 5 17.70 -19.43 -16.85
N ASN A 6 18.13 -20.61 -17.30
CA ASN A 6 17.32 -21.82 -17.19
C ASN A 6 17.08 -22.24 -15.73
N LEU A 7 18.07 -22.06 -14.85
CA LEU A 7 17.89 -22.29 -13.41
C LEU A 7 16.86 -21.33 -12.81
N LEU A 8 16.95 -20.04 -13.15
CA LEU A 8 16.01 -19.03 -12.69
C LEU A 8 14.59 -19.29 -13.19
N LEU A 9 14.42 -19.66 -14.46
CA LEU A 9 13.12 -20.04 -15.01
C LEU A 9 12.55 -21.26 -14.29
N ASN A 10 13.37 -22.26 -14.00
CA ASN A 10 12.94 -23.44 -13.24
C ASN A 10 12.52 -23.11 -11.81
N GLU A 11 13.29 -22.30 -11.09
CA GLU A 11 12.95 -21.90 -9.72
C GLU A 11 11.68 -21.02 -9.69
N ASN A 12 11.52 -20.08 -10.63
CA ASN A 12 10.28 -19.32 -10.78
C ASN A 12 9.09 -20.24 -11.06
N MET A 13 9.22 -21.18 -12.01
CA MET A 13 8.15 -22.13 -12.35
C MET A 13 7.69 -22.92 -11.12
N LYS A 14 8.64 -23.40 -10.29
CA LYS A 14 8.31 -24.11 -9.04
C LYS A 14 7.51 -23.25 -8.06
N ILE A 15 7.80 -21.95 -7.95
CA ILE A 15 7.04 -21.05 -7.08
C ILE A 15 5.59 -20.97 -7.53
N TYR A 16 5.31 -20.77 -8.83
CA TYR A 16 3.95 -20.58 -9.34
C TYR A 16 3.14 -21.88 -9.49
N GLN A 17 3.78 -23.04 -9.56
CA GLN A 17 3.09 -24.33 -9.62
C GLN A 17 2.56 -24.81 -8.25
N ARG A 18 3.05 -24.23 -7.14
CA ARG A 18 2.57 -24.57 -5.80
C ARG A 18 1.22 -23.91 -5.54
N LEU A 19 0.20 -24.72 -5.23
CA LEU A 19 -1.15 -24.25 -4.85
C LEU A 19 -1.12 -23.23 -3.69
N ARG A 20 -0.18 -23.40 -2.76
CA ARG A 20 0.01 -22.50 -1.62
C ARG A 20 0.34 -21.06 -2.03
N THR A 21 1.11 -20.89 -3.11
CA THR A 21 1.45 -19.56 -3.66
C THR A 21 0.20 -18.85 -4.16
N TRP A 22 -0.72 -19.56 -4.82
CA TRP A 22 -1.99 -19.00 -5.26
C TRP A 22 -2.90 -18.65 -4.09
N LEU A 23 -2.96 -19.49 -3.05
CA LEU A 23 -3.70 -19.18 -1.82
C LEU A 23 -3.14 -17.91 -1.15
N LEU A 24 -1.82 -17.71 -1.14
CA LEU A 24 -1.21 -16.49 -0.62
C LEU A 24 -1.56 -15.26 -1.46
N ILE A 25 -1.52 -15.34 -2.79
CA ILE A 25 -1.89 -14.22 -3.68
C ILE A 25 -3.36 -13.85 -3.50
N ILE A 26 -4.26 -14.84 -3.49
CA ILE A 26 -5.69 -14.61 -3.25
C ILE A 26 -5.91 -14.01 -1.86
N GLY A 27 -5.24 -14.55 -0.85
CA GLY A 27 -5.26 -14.01 0.52
C GLY A 27 -4.81 -12.55 0.56
N LEU A 28 -3.72 -12.20 -0.12
CA LEU A 28 -3.22 -10.83 -0.22
C LEU A 28 -4.28 -9.89 -0.83
N VAL A 29 -4.86 -10.26 -1.97
CA VAL A 29 -5.91 -9.47 -2.63
C VAL A 29 -7.10 -9.26 -1.70
N LEU A 30 -7.56 -10.31 -1.03
CA LEU A 30 -8.65 -10.22 -0.05
C LEU A 30 -8.30 -9.33 1.14
N THR A 31 -7.08 -9.42 1.66
CA THR A 31 -6.64 -8.55 2.76
C THR A 31 -6.59 -7.08 2.35
N ILE A 32 -6.19 -6.77 1.12
CA ILE A 32 -6.17 -5.40 0.59
C ILE A 32 -7.58 -4.86 0.48
N ILE A 33 -8.49 -5.63 -0.15
CA ILE A 33 -9.88 -5.24 -0.31
C ILE A 33 -10.53 -5.01 1.06
N CYS A 34 -10.39 -5.97 1.97
CA CYS A 34 -10.94 -5.87 3.32
C CYS A 34 -10.38 -4.65 4.08
N PHE A 35 -9.06 -4.42 4.00
CA PHE A 35 -8.43 -3.26 4.64
C PHE A 35 -8.94 -1.93 4.09
N LEU A 36 -9.04 -1.78 2.76
CA LEU A 36 -9.54 -0.54 2.14
C LEU A 36 -11.01 -0.29 2.46
N ILE A 37 -11.84 -1.34 2.43
CA ILE A 37 -13.25 -1.24 2.84
C ILE A 37 -13.36 -0.91 4.33
N ALA A 38 -12.53 -1.51 5.18
CA ALA A 38 -12.52 -1.21 6.62
C ALA A 38 -12.12 0.24 6.90
N GLN A 39 -11.22 0.83 6.10
CA GLN A 39 -10.91 2.26 6.20
C GLN A 39 -12.12 3.13 5.86
N GLN A 40 -12.91 2.75 4.84
CA GLN A 40 -14.15 3.45 4.51
C GLN A 40 -15.17 3.44 5.66
N TYR A 41 -15.25 2.35 6.44
CA TYR A 41 -16.15 2.26 7.60
C TYR A 41 -15.57 2.82 8.91
N SER A 42 -14.23 2.87 9.03
CA SER A 42 -13.53 3.39 10.22
C SER A 42 -13.40 4.92 10.20
N VAL A 43 -13.40 5.52 8.99
CA VAL A 43 -13.79 6.91 8.83
C VAL A 43 -15.25 7.00 9.29
N LYS A 44 -15.43 7.55 10.49
CA LYS A 44 -16.68 7.57 11.25
C LYS A 44 -17.90 7.93 10.38
N PRO A 45 -19.09 7.41 10.74
CA PRO A 45 -20.34 7.70 10.04
C PRO A 45 -20.71 9.18 10.21
N THR A 46 -20.22 10.02 9.31
CA THR A 46 -20.75 11.38 9.09
C THR A 46 -20.85 11.73 7.62
N GLN A 47 -20.53 10.83 6.69
CA GLN A 47 -20.43 11.14 5.26
C GLN A 47 -20.93 10.03 4.33
N VAL A 48 -22.04 9.37 4.66
CA VAL A 48 -22.73 8.51 3.69
C VAL A 48 -24.08 9.13 3.38
N ALA A 49 -24.25 9.48 2.10
CA ALA A 49 -25.42 10.05 1.43
C ALA A 49 -25.45 11.59 1.35
N ASP A 50 -24.95 12.11 0.22
CA ASP A 50 -25.29 13.38 -0.41
C ASP A 50 -25.29 14.65 0.45
N ALA A 51 -24.23 15.47 0.33
CA ALA A 51 -24.33 16.77 -0.37
C ALA A 51 -23.27 17.81 0.02
N ASN A 52 -22.61 17.78 1.20
CA ASN A 52 -21.74 18.91 1.56
C ASN A 52 -20.54 18.52 2.43
N TRP A 53 -19.48 18.00 1.83
CA TRP A 53 -18.14 17.95 2.46
C TRP A 53 -17.73 19.33 3.01
N LYS A 54 -18.19 20.42 2.38
CA LYS A 54 -18.02 21.80 2.87
C LYS A 54 -18.66 22.04 4.24
N VAL A 55 -19.83 21.46 4.50
CA VAL A 55 -20.53 21.60 5.78
C VAL A 55 -19.76 20.88 6.88
N ASN A 56 -19.23 19.70 6.60
CA ASN A 56 -18.39 18.95 7.55
C ASN A 56 -17.08 19.70 7.84
N MET A 57 -16.44 20.26 6.82
CA MET A 57 -15.23 21.07 7.00
C MET A 57 -15.51 22.36 7.77
N GLN A 58 -16.64 23.04 7.50
CA GLN A 58 -17.06 24.22 8.28
C GLN A 58 -17.31 23.87 9.74
N GLN A 59 -17.97 22.75 10.01
CA GLN A 59 -18.19 22.26 11.38
C GLN A 59 -16.85 21.96 12.07
N GLN A 60 -15.89 21.35 11.36
CA GLN A 60 -14.57 21.08 11.91
C GLN A 60 -13.76 22.36 12.17
N ILE A 61 -13.82 23.35 11.27
CA ILE A 61 -13.22 24.69 11.47
C ILE A 61 -13.80 25.36 12.72
N GLN A 62 -15.12 25.26 12.94
CA GLN A 62 -15.76 25.80 14.14
C GLN A 62 -15.25 25.13 15.42
N ASN A 63 -15.19 23.80 15.44
CA ASN A 63 -14.67 23.04 16.58
C ASN A 63 -13.20 23.38 16.87
N ASP A 64 -12.38 23.51 15.83
CA ASP A 64 -10.96 23.83 15.94
C ASP A 64 -10.73 25.26 16.42
N THR A 65 -11.55 26.20 15.95
CA THR A 65 -11.53 27.60 16.40
C THR A 65 -11.94 27.70 17.87
N GLN A 66 -12.97 26.94 18.29
CA GLN A 66 -13.36 26.85 19.70
C GLN A 66 -12.24 26.26 20.56
N GLN A 67 -11.55 25.22 20.09
CA GLN A 67 -10.40 24.67 20.78
C GLN A 67 -9.29 25.71 20.91
N LEU A 68 -8.95 26.43 19.83
CA LEU A 68 -7.92 27.46 19.83
C LEU A 68 -8.17 28.58 20.86
N ASN A 69 -9.44 28.95 21.03
CA ASN A 69 -9.86 29.99 21.99
C ASN A 69 -9.90 29.47 23.43
N ASN A 70 -10.35 28.23 23.64
CA ASN A 70 -10.62 27.69 24.98
C ASN A 70 -9.47 26.89 25.59
N MET A 71 -8.54 26.39 24.77
CA MET A 71 -7.38 25.61 25.23
C MET A 71 -6.09 26.37 24.92
N ASN A 72 -5.22 26.52 25.91
CA ASN A 72 -3.88 27.08 25.70
C ASN A 72 -2.82 26.01 25.99
N ARG A 73 -2.42 25.25 24.96
CA ARG A 73 -1.45 24.14 25.07
C ARG A 73 -0.07 24.44 24.46
N GLY A 74 0.33 25.71 24.47
CA GLY A 74 1.64 26.15 23.97
C GLY A 74 1.67 26.47 22.47
N PRO A 75 2.80 27.02 21.97
CA PRO A 75 2.91 27.59 20.62
C PRO A 75 2.81 26.56 19.50
N GLU A 76 3.43 25.38 19.63
CA GLU A 76 3.37 24.32 18.61
C GLU A 76 1.96 23.80 18.36
N TRP A 77 1.18 23.66 19.43
CA TRP A 77 -0.21 23.21 19.34
C TRP A 77 -1.07 24.24 18.59
N LYS A 78 -0.90 25.53 18.87
CA LYS A 78 -1.59 26.60 18.13
C LYS A 78 -1.24 26.54 16.65
N THR A 79 0.04 26.40 16.30
CA THR A 79 0.50 26.28 14.91
C THR A 79 -0.14 25.10 14.19
N ARG A 80 -0.23 23.92 14.84
CA ARG A 80 -0.86 22.72 14.24
C ARG A 80 -2.35 22.92 13.99
N ILE A 81 -3.09 23.48 14.95
CA ILE A 81 -4.53 23.72 14.82
C ILE A 81 -4.80 24.79 13.76
N THR A 82 -4.07 25.90 13.76
CA THR A 82 -4.18 26.94 12.72
C THR A 82 -3.84 26.39 11.34
N SER A 83 -2.80 25.56 11.22
CA SER A 83 -2.46 24.90 9.95
C SER A 83 -3.61 24.03 9.44
N ARG A 84 -4.25 23.26 10.31
CA ARG A 84 -5.40 22.42 9.96
C ARG A 84 -6.60 23.25 9.50
N ILE A 85 -6.93 24.33 10.21
CA ILE A 85 -7.99 25.27 9.82
C ILE A 85 -7.71 25.86 8.43
N ASN A 86 -6.48 26.32 8.19
CA ASN A 86 -6.09 26.91 6.90
C ASN A 86 -6.23 25.91 5.74
N VAL A 87 -5.95 24.62 5.98
CA VAL A 87 -6.09 23.57 4.97
C VAL A 87 -7.55 23.33 4.65
N TYR A 88 -8.41 23.23 5.67
CA TYR A 88 -9.85 23.09 5.46
C TYR A 88 -10.44 24.30 4.72
N GLN A 89 -10.02 25.51 5.08
CA GLN A 89 -10.40 26.72 4.38
C GLN A 89 -9.94 26.68 2.92
N TYR A 90 -8.70 26.26 2.67
CA TYR A 90 -8.15 26.11 1.32
C TYR A 90 -8.96 25.12 0.46
N HIS A 91 -9.36 23.98 1.01
CA HIS A 91 -10.24 23.01 0.34
C HIS A 91 -11.58 23.63 -0.04
N ILE A 92 -12.22 24.35 0.89
CA ILE A 92 -13.50 25.03 0.67
C ILE A 92 -13.38 26.10 -0.42
N ASP A 93 -12.35 26.95 -0.33
CA ASP A 93 -12.13 28.09 -1.24
C ASP A 93 -11.86 27.62 -2.67
N HIS A 94 -11.08 26.54 -2.83
CA HIS A 94 -10.73 25.98 -4.14
C HIS A 94 -11.68 24.88 -4.62
N ASN A 95 -12.74 24.58 -3.86
CA ASN A 95 -13.72 23.55 -4.16
C ASN A 95 -13.09 22.15 -4.39
N ILE A 96 -12.05 21.81 -3.62
CA ILE A 96 -11.31 20.54 -3.74
C ILE A 96 -11.76 19.59 -2.61
N PRO A 97 -12.31 18.40 -2.91
CA PRO A 97 -12.72 17.45 -1.87
C PRO A 97 -11.52 16.95 -1.04
N PRO A 98 -11.76 16.51 0.22
CA PRO A 98 -10.69 16.04 1.11
C PRO A 98 -10.00 14.78 0.56
N THR A 99 -8.67 14.75 0.65
CA THR A 99 -7.80 13.72 0.05
C THR A 99 -7.95 12.32 0.64
N GLU A 100 -8.54 12.19 1.84
CA GLU A 100 -8.74 10.89 2.52
C GLU A 100 -9.74 9.99 1.79
N GLU A 101 -10.60 10.57 0.95
CA GLU A 101 -11.59 9.85 0.14
C GLU A 101 -11.21 9.80 -1.36
N THR A 102 -9.93 10.05 -1.68
CA THR A 102 -9.45 10.04 -3.07
C THR A 102 -8.66 8.78 -3.40
N LEU A 103 -8.49 8.50 -4.70
CA LEU A 103 -7.69 7.38 -5.21
C LEU A 103 -6.29 7.33 -4.57
N TRP A 104 -5.66 8.49 -4.43
CA TRP A 104 -4.32 8.62 -3.86
C TRP A 104 -4.28 8.33 -2.35
N GLY A 105 -5.31 8.74 -1.60
CA GLY A 105 -5.44 8.45 -0.18
C GLY A 105 -5.46 6.93 0.08
N ASN A 106 -6.24 6.20 -0.71
CA ASN A 106 -6.30 4.73 -0.60
C ASN A 106 -5.03 4.03 -1.04
N MET A 107 -4.31 4.53 -2.05
CA MET A 107 -2.99 4.01 -2.41
C MET A 107 -1.96 4.21 -1.29
N LEU A 108 -1.98 5.37 -0.62
CA LEU A 108 -1.14 5.62 0.56
C LEU A 108 -1.53 4.70 1.72
N ASN A 109 -2.83 4.50 1.96
CA ASN A 109 -3.27 3.55 2.98
C ASN A 109 -2.80 2.13 2.64
N ALA A 110 -2.86 1.71 1.37
CA ALA A 110 -2.37 0.41 0.94
C ALA A 110 -0.86 0.23 1.13
N SER A 111 -0.05 1.29 1.19
CA SER A 111 1.38 1.17 1.48
C SER A 111 1.66 0.65 2.89
N SER A 112 0.71 0.78 3.83
CA SER A 112 0.83 0.14 5.15
C SER A 112 0.87 -1.40 5.07
N LEU A 113 0.34 -1.99 4.00
CA LEU A 113 0.33 -3.43 3.76
C LEU A 113 1.63 -3.95 3.11
N MET A 114 2.60 -3.09 2.83
CA MET A 114 3.93 -3.52 2.35
C MET A 114 4.62 -4.50 3.30
N ILE A 115 4.31 -4.41 4.61
CA ILE A 115 4.80 -5.36 5.61
C ILE A 115 4.25 -6.79 5.37
N VAL A 116 3.00 -6.91 4.94
CA VAL A 116 2.35 -8.19 4.62
C VAL A 116 3.01 -8.83 3.40
N VAL A 117 3.26 -8.03 2.36
CA VAL A 117 4.00 -8.47 1.16
C VAL A 117 5.40 -8.96 1.52
N THR A 118 6.09 -8.23 2.39
CA THR A 118 7.43 -8.61 2.87
C THR A 118 7.39 -9.95 3.61
N LEU A 119 6.44 -10.15 4.52
CA LEU A 119 6.28 -11.40 5.27
C LEU A 119 5.96 -12.58 4.35
N MET A 120 5.04 -12.41 3.39
CA MET A 120 4.70 -13.45 2.42
C MET A 120 5.91 -13.83 1.54
N THR A 121 6.70 -12.85 1.13
CA THR A 121 7.94 -13.07 0.37
C THR A 121 8.92 -13.92 1.19
N VAL A 122 9.11 -13.60 2.48
CA VAL A 122 10.00 -14.35 3.38
C VAL A 122 9.52 -15.80 3.56
N ILE A 123 8.21 -16.03 3.69
CA ILE A 123 7.64 -17.38 3.80
C ILE A 123 7.95 -18.21 2.54
N ILE A 124 7.73 -17.66 1.34
CA ILE A 124 8.03 -18.35 0.08
C ILE A 124 9.52 -18.60 -0.07
N ALA A 125 10.36 -17.63 0.29
CA ALA A 125 11.82 -17.77 0.23
C ALA A 125 12.30 -18.89 1.17
N ALA A 126 11.80 -18.93 2.41
CA ALA A 126 12.11 -19.97 3.38
C ALA A 126 11.66 -21.36 2.91
N ASP A 127 10.44 -21.48 2.37
CA ASP A 127 9.88 -22.73 1.83
C ASP A 127 10.66 -23.23 0.60
N SER A 128 11.16 -22.32 -0.25
CA SER A 128 12.01 -22.67 -1.40
C SER A 128 13.37 -23.22 -1.00
N VAL A 129 13.94 -22.74 0.11
CA VAL A 129 15.21 -23.24 0.66
C VAL A 129 14.98 -24.54 1.43
N ALA A 130 13.98 -24.58 2.31
CA ALA A 130 13.65 -25.76 3.11
C ALA A 130 13.23 -26.96 2.24
N GLY A 131 12.45 -26.72 1.18
CA GLY A 131 12.00 -27.77 0.26
C GLY A 131 13.14 -28.55 -0.40
N GLU A 132 14.32 -27.95 -0.60
CA GLU A 132 15.47 -28.68 -1.16
C GLU A 132 16.07 -29.70 -0.19
N PHE A 133 15.98 -29.45 1.11
CA PHE A 133 16.42 -30.39 2.14
C PHE A 133 15.41 -31.54 2.30
N THR A 134 14.11 -31.25 2.18
CA THR A 134 13.02 -32.23 2.33
C THR A 134 12.88 -33.16 1.13
N ASP A 135 12.91 -32.63 -0.11
CA ASP A 135 12.71 -33.42 -1.34
C ASP A 135 13.91 -34.31 -1.72
N GLY A 136 14.99 -34.30 -0.93
CA GLY A 136 16.16 -35.15 -1.17
C GLY A 136 16.98 -34.77 -2.43
N THR A 137 16.65 -33.66 -3.11
CA THR A 137 17.38 -33.16 -4.29
C THR A 137 18.85 -32.85 -4.03
N ILE A 138 19.25 -32.63 -2.77
CA ILE A 138 20.67 -32.53 -2.38
C ILE A 138 21.44 -33.81 -2.76
N LYS A 139 20.81 -35.00 -2.66
CA LYS A 139 21.44 -36.27 -3.05
C LYS A 139 21.52 -36.46 -4.56
N LEU A 140 20.55 -35.94 -5.32
CA LEU A 140 20.56 -35.96 -6.80
C LEU A 140 21.51 -34.91 -7.41
N LEU A 141 21.67 -33.75 -6.77
CA LEU A 141 22.60 -32.69 -7.17
C LEU A 141 24.07 -33.06 -6.93
N LEU A 142 24.36 -33.98 -6.01
CA LEU A 142 25.73 -34.50 -5.80
C LEU A 142 26.25 -35.32 -6.99
N ILE A 143 25.39 -35.70 -7.94
CA ILE A 143 25.76 -36.47 -9.15
C ILE A 143 26.00 -35.54 -10.36
N ARG A 144 25.58 -34.27 -10.32
CA ARG A 144 25.72 -33.31 -11.45
C ARG A 144 26.48 -32.05 -11.00
N PRO A 145 27.62 -31.65 -11.61
CA PRO A 145 28.47 -30.58 -11.11
C PRO A 145 27.84 -29.21 -11.44
N SER A 146 26.83 -28.82 -10.67
CA SER A 146 26.36 -27.44 -10.61
C SER A 146 26.87 -26.81 -9.32
N SER A 147 27.56 -25.68 -9.41
CA SER A 147 28.11 -25.00 -8.24
C SER A 147 26.95 -24.52 -7.35
N ARG A 148 26.93 -24.95 -6.09
CA ARG A 148 25.88 -24.66 -5.10
C ARG A 148 25.51 -23.17 -5.01
N SER A 149 26.49 -22.27 -5.17
CA SER A 149 26.27 -20.82 -5.17
C SER A 149 25.37 -20.33 -6.32
N LYS A 150 25.42 -20.96 -7.50
CA LYS A 150 24.56 -20.60 -8.64
C LYS A 150 23.09 -20.97 -8.39
N ILE A 151 22.85 -22.08 -7.69
CA ILE A 151 21.49 -22.50 -7.30
C ILE A 151 20.94 -21.53 -6.27
N LEU A 152 21.70 -21.24 -5.21
CA LEU A 152 21.31 -20.27 -4.18
C LEU A 152 21.04 -18.87 -4.78
N LEU A 153 21.90 -18.41 -5.70
CA LEU A 153 21.69 -17.15 -6.41
C LEU A 153 20.40 -17.17 -7.23
N SER A 154 20.13 -18.25 -7.96
CA SER A 154 18.89 -18.36 -8.76
C SER A 154 17.63 -18.32 -7.90
N LYS A 155 17.65 -18.92 -6.71
CA LYS A 155 16.55 -18.85 -5.74
C LYS A 155 16.34 -17.46 -5.19
N TYR A 156 17.43 -16.78 -4.81
CA TYR A 156 17.37 -15.41 -4.32
C TYR A 156 16.73 -14.49 -5.36
N ILE A 157 17.19 -14.56 -6.61
CA ILE A 157 16.63 -13.73 -7.70
C ILE A 157 15.17 -14.10 -7.98
N SER A 158 14.81 -15.39 -7.92
CA SER A 158 13.43 -15.84 -8.11
C SER A 158 12.49 -15.32 -7.01
N ALA A 159 12.90 -15.41 -5.74
CA ALA A 159 12.15 -14.88 -4.61
C ALA A 159 12.03 -13.34 -4.67
N PHE A 160 13.10 -12.65 -5.09
CA PHE A 160 13.09 -11.21 -5.28
C PHE A 160 12.13 -10.79 -6.41
N THR A 161 12.17 -11.50 -7.55
CA THR A 161 11.24 -11.29 -8.67
C THR A 161 9.79 -11.51 -8.23
N PHE A 162 9.54 -12.56 -7.44
CA PHE A 162 8.23 -12.82 -6.85
C PHE A 162 7.77 -11.69 -5.91
N SER A 163 8.66 -11.13 -5.11
CA SER A 163 8.36 -9.98 -4.25
C SER A 163 7.91 -8.76 -5.05
N ILE A 164 8.62 -8.44 -6.14
CA ILE A 164 8.24 -7.36 -7.06
C ILE A 164 6.83 -7.61 -7.61
N LEU A 165 6.52 -8.83 -8.03
CA LEU A 165 5.19 -9.18 -8.51
C LEU A 165 4.12 -8.96 -7.42
N LEU A 166 4.38 -9.34 -6.17
CA LEU A 166 3.45 -9.08 -5.07
C LEU A 166 3.25 -7.58 -4.81
N PHE A 167 4.30 -6.76 -4.91
CA PHE A 167 4.16 -5.30 -4.81
C PHE A 167 3.32 -4.73 -5.97
N VAL A 168 3.53 -5.22 -7.20
CA VAL A 168 2.70 -4.82 -8.34
C VAL A 168 1.24 -5.19 -8.09
N ILE A 169 0.95 -6.40 -7.59
CA ILE A 169 -0.40 -6.82 -7.23
C ILE A 169 -0.98 -5.94 -6.12
N LEU A 170 -0.21 -5.59 -5.11
CA LEU A 170 -0.64 -4.70 -4.02
C LEU A 170 -1.16 -3.37 -4.57
N PHE A 171 -0.32 -2.67 -5.34
CA PHE A 171 -0.68 -1.35 -5.87
C PHE A 171 -1.74 -1.43 -6.97
N ALA A 172 -1.70 -2.44 -7.84
CA ALA A 172 -2.73 -2.65 -8.86
C ALA A 172 -4.11 -2.91 -8.23
N THR A 173 -4.18 -3.77 -7.22
CA THR A 173 -5.43 -4.06 -6.51
C THR A 173 -5.94 -2.81 -5.79
N ALA A 174 -5.04 -2.09 -5.09
CA ALA A 174 -5.42 -0.85 -4.41
C ALA A 174 -5.96 0.19 -5.39
N PHE A 175 -5.32 0.37 -6.54
CA PHE A 175 -5.75 1.29 -7.59
C PHE A 175 -7.13 0.89 -8.16
N LEU A 176 -7.33 -0.38 -8.49
CA LEU A 176 -8.60 -0.88 -9.02
C LEU A 176 -9.75 -0.73 -8.02
N VAL A 177 -9.54 -1.12 -6.77
CA VAL A 177 -10.55 -0.99 -5.70
C VAL A 177 -10.89 0.48 -5.48
N SER A 178 -9.88 1.35 -5.43
CA SER A 178 -10.10 2.79 -5.26
C SER A 178 -10.89 3.39 -6.42
N GLY A 179 -10.56 3.00 -7.65
CA GLY A 179 -11.24 3.43 -8.87
C GLY A 179 -12.70 3.00 -8.93
N ILE A 180 -13.01 1.80 -8.43
CA ILE A 180 -14.39 1.29 -8.34
C ILE A 180 -15.19 2.05 -7.26
N LEU A 181 -14.58 2.34 -6.11
CA LEU A 181 -15.27 2.96 -4.97
C LEU A 181 -15.51 4.46 -5.15
N HIS A 182 -14.54 5.20 -5.70
CA HIS A 182 -14.57 6.68 -5.75
C HIS A 182 -14.71 7.21 -7.19
N GLY A 183 -14.53 6.36 -8.19
CA GLY A 183 -14.51 6.75 -9.60
C GLY A 183 -13.16 7.33 -10.05
N PHE A 184 -12.85 7.19 -11.33
CA PHE A 184 -11.58 7.66 -11.91
C PHE A 184 -11.50 9.18 -12.12
N LYS A 185 -12.53 9.94 -11.73
CA LYS A 185 -12.57 11.41 -11.92
C LYS A 185 -11.57 12.15 -11.03
N ASP A 186 -11.18 11.55 -9.91
CA ASP A 186 -10.22 12.14 -8.97
C ASP A 186 -8.76 11.85 -9.31
N MET A 187 -8.48 11.20 -10.46
CA MET A 187 -7.08 10.96 -10.90
C MET A 187 -6.30 12.27 -11.09
N SER A 188 -6.98 13.34 -11.52
CA SER A 188 -6.41 14.68 -11.72
C SER A 188 -6.52 15.60 -10.50
N ALA A 189 -7.11 15.15 -9.40
CA ALA A 189 -7.25 15.99 -8.21
C ALA A 189 -5.88 16.21 -7.56
N PRO A 190 -5.45 17.47 -7.33
CA PRO A 190 -4.18 17.75 -6.67
C PRO A 190 -4.19 17.21 -5.23
N TYR A 191 -3.17 16.44 -4.86
CA TYR A 191 -2.99 15.99 -3.49
C TYR A 191 -2.43 17.14 -2.64
N VAL A 192 -3.28 17.73 -1.79
CA VAL A 192 -2.90 18.81 -0.87
C VAL A 192 -2.59 18.19 0.49
N TYR A 193 -1.33 18.26 0.93
CA TYR A 193 -0.97 17.87 2.30
C TYR A 193 -0.49 19.08 3.11
N ALA A 194 -0.92 19.12 4.35
CA ALA A 194 -0.51 20.11 5.32
C ALA A 194 0.73 19.60 6.07
N SER A 195 1.92 20.06 5.70
CA SER A 195 3.04 19.98 6.64
C SER A 195 2.93 21.16 7.61
N ALA A 196 3.21 20.95 8.90
CA ALA A 196 3.03 21.96 9.96
C ALA A 196 3.84 23.27 9.77
N ILE A 197 4.56 23.42 8.66
CA ILE A 197 5.44 24.55 8.35
C ILE A 197 5.13 25.17 6.97
N GLN A 198 4.52 24.45 6.02
CA GLN A 198 4.12 25.04 4.73
C GLN A 198 3.13 24.15 3.97
N LEU A 199 2.18 24.79 3.27
CA LEU A 199 1.35 24.18 2.24
C LEU A 199 2.24 23.85 1.05
N LEU A 200 2.64 22.59 0.93
CA LEU A 200 3.37 22.12 -0.24
C LEU A 200 2.37 21.48 -1.20
N MET A 201 2.01 22.21 -2.25
CA MET A 201 1.36 21.60 -3.41
C MET A 201 2.40 20.77 -4.14
N LYS A 202 2.28 19.44 -4.08
CA LYS A 202 3.06 18.55 -4.95
C LYS A 202 2.17 18.19 -6.15
N PRO A 203 2.47 18.68 -7.36
CA PRO A 203 1.70 18.28 -8.53
C PRO A 203 1.81 16.77 -8.72
N ALA A 204 0.67 16.13 -9.02
CA ALA A 204 0.65 14.74 -9.45
C ALA A 204 1.40 14.66 -10.79
N LEU A 205 2.55 13.98 -10.77
CA LEU A 205 3.28 13.55 -11.97
C LEU A 205 2.70 12.23 -12.46
#